data_AF-A0A3Q7GMI9-F1
#
_entry.id   AF-A0A3Q7GMI9-F1
#
_cell.length_a   1.000
_cell.length_b   1.000
_cell.length_c   1.000
_cell.angle_alpha   90.00
_cell.angle_beta   90.00
_cell.angle_gamma   90.00
#
_symmetry.space_group_name_H-M   'P 1'
#
loop_
_entity.id
_entity.type
_entity.pdbx_description
1 polymer ?
#
loop_
_entity_poly.entity_id
_entity_poly.type
_entity_poly.pdbx_seq_one_letter_code
_entity_poly.pdbx_strand_id
1 'polypeptide(L)'
;MRLYGPFLNRILNYWKEIIEKLDKVLFLINLIQLKHLAEFLKYLFVIEEENFGVADGILKVCSFRNLRNLEVNKKGKSLAGVKNKNLFHRGEVQD
;
A
#
# COMPACT_ATOMS: atom_id res chain seq x y z
N MET A 1 14.06 20.98 -11.17
CA MET A 1 14.62 20.10 -10.11
C MET A 1 13.71 18.88 -9.98
N ARG A 2 14.17 17.66 -10.32
CA ARG A 2 13.36 16.44 -10.11
C ARG A 2 13.46 16.07 -8.63
N LEU A 3 12.34 16.14 -7.91
CA LEU A 3 12.25 15.97 -6.46
C LEU A 3 12.78 14.61 -5.93
N TYR A 4 13.00 13.61 -6.80
CA TYR A 4 13.36 12.25 -6.39
C TYR A 4 14.36 11.54 -7.31
N GLY A 5 15.11 12.26 -8.16
CA GLY A 5 16.08 11.63 -9.07
C GLY A 5 15.44 10.66 -10.11
N PRO A 6 16.25 9.88 -10.85
CA PRO A 6 15.77 8.92 -11.83
C PRO A 6 15.01 7.74 -11.19
N PHE A 7 13.86 7.39 -11.76
CA PHE A 7 12.99 6.33 -11.25
C PHE A 7 13.69 4.97 -11.14
N LEU A 8 14.39 4.54 -12.19
CA LEU A 8 15.10 3.26 -12.21
C LEU A 8 16.20 3.19 -11.14
N ASN A 9 16.94 4.28 -10.93
CA ASN A 9 17.99 4.32 -9.90
C ASN A 9 17.40 4.12 -8.50
N ARG A 10 16.21 4.67 -8.23
CA ARG A 10 15.52 4.44 -6.96
C ARG A 10 15.14 2.98 -6.77
N ILE A 11 14.52 2.35 -7.77
CA ILE A 11 14.15 0.92 -7.70
C ILE A 11 15.40 0.07 -7.46
N LEU A 12 16.46 0.30 -8.24
CA LEU A 12 17.71 -0.46 -8.12
C LEU A 12 18.34 -0.32 -6.73
N ASN A 13 18.29 0.88 -6.13
CA ASN A 13 18.81 1.10 -4.78
C ASN A 13 18.03 0.32 -3.72
N TYR A 14 16.69 0.32 -3.79
CA TYR A 14 15.87 -0.50 -2.89
C TYR A 14 16.12 -2.00 -3.11
N TRP A 15 16.28 -2.43 -4.36
CA TRP A 15 16.52 -3.84 -4.68
C TRP A 15 17.86 -4.35 -4.13
N LYS A 16 18.91 -3.52 -4.14
CA LYS A 16 20.21 -3.84 -3.52
C LYS A 16 20.10 -3.99 -2.01
N GLU A 17 19.41 -3.08 -1.32
CA GLU A 17 19.21 -3.17 0.14
C GLU A 17 18.44 -4.43 0.54
N ILE A 18 17.50 -4.90 -0.29
CA ILE A 18 16.78 -6.16 -0.04
C ILE A 18 17.74 -7.35 -0.03
N ILE A 19 18.67 -7.44 -0.99
CA ILE A 19 19.63 -8.54 -1.07
C ILE A 19 20.52 -8.57 0.19
N GLU A 20 20.88 -7.40 0.71
CA GLU A 20 21.76 -7.27 1.87
C GLU A 20 21.03 -7.45 3.21
N LYS A 21 19.71 -7.13 3.28
CA LYS A 21 18.92 -7.09 4.52
C LYS A 21 17.48 -7.56 4.30
N LEU A 22 17.32 -8.84 3.96
CA LEU A 22 16.02 -9.47 3.67
C LEU A 22 14.99 -9.34 4.80
N ASP A 23 15.44 -9.17 6.05
CA ASP A 23 14.60 -9.01 7.24
C ASP A 23 14.10 -7.58 7.48
N LYS A 24 14.67 -6.58 6.78
CA LYS A 24 14.39 -5.15 7.00
C LYS A 24 13.61 -4.49 5.87
N VAL A 25 13.51 -5.15 4.71
CA VAL A 25 12.84 -4.57 3.54
C VAL A 25 11.92 -5.60 2.89
N LEU A 26 10.64 -5.25 2.75
CA LEU A 26 9.64 -6.03 2.02
C LEU A 26 9.34 -5.37 0.67
N PHE A 27 9.48 -6.12 -0.42
CA PHE A 27 9.08 -5.66 -1.76
C PHE A 27 7.66 -6.11 -2.09
N LEU A 28 6.78 -5.14 -2.28
CA LEU A 28 5.38 -5.39 -2.61
C LEU A 28 5.13 -5.18 -4.11
N ILE A 29 4.58 -6.18 -4.79
CA ILE A 29 4.28 -6.16 -6.23
C ILE A 29 2.77 -6.27 -6.48
N ASN A 30 1.99 -6.87 -5.57
CA ASN A 30 0.54 -7.06 -5.76
C ASN A 30 -0.28 -7.22 -4.46
N LEU A 31 -1.61 -7.27 -4.61
CA LEU A 31 -2.61 -7.32 -3.52
C LEU A 31 -2.60 -8.62 -2.69
N ILE A 32 -1.95 -9.70 -3.16
CA ILE A 32 -1.91 -11.01 -2.46
C ILE A 32 -0.99 -10.96 -1.22
N GLN A 33 -0.38 -9.82 -0.94
CA GLN A 33 0.66 -9.68 0.06
C GLN A 33 0.17 -9.20 1.42
N LEU A 34 -1.14 -9.12 1.70
CA LEU A 34 -1.60 -8.69 3.03
C LEU A 34 -1.07 -9.60 4.15
N LYS A 35 -1.11 -10.93 3.96
CA LYS A 35 -0.55 -11.88 4.94
C LYS A 35 0.97 -11.76 5.04
N HIS A 36 1.68 -11.61 3.92
CA HIS A 36 3.14 -11.39 3.93
C HIS A 36 3.53 -10.06 4.59
N LEU A 37 2.73 -9.00 4.40
CA LEU A 37 2.93 -7.71 5.04
C LEU A 37 2.70 -7.81 6.55
N ALA A 38 1.65 -8.51 6.97
CA ALA A 38 1.41 -8.78 8.37
C ALA A 38 2.60 -9.54 9.00
N GLU A 39 3.06 -10.61 8.36
CA GLU A 39 4.19 -11.41 8.83
C GLU A 39 5.49 -10.58 8.92
N PHE A 40 5.74 -9.73 7.93
CA PHE A 40 6.87 -8.80 7.94
C PHE A 40 6.79 -7.82 9.12
N LEU A 41 5.59 -7.35 9.46
CA LEU A 41 5.31 -6.54 10.65
C LEU A 41 5.23 -7.36 11.95
N LYS A 42 5.61 -8.64 11.92
CA LYS A 42 5.56 -9.58 13.06
C LYS A 42 4.15 -9.82 13.59
N TYR A 43 3.15 -9.71 12.72
CA TYR A 43 1.76 -10.05 12.97
C TYR A 43 1.38 -11.30 12.18
N LEU A 44 0.92 -12.34 12.85
CA LEU A 44 0.39 -13.54 12.22
C LEU A 44 -1.11 -13.59 12.48
N PHE A 45 -1.90 -13.80 11.43
CA PHE A 45 -3.32 -14.06 11.60
C PHE A 45 -3.50 -15.40 12.32
N VAL A 46 -4.28 -15.41 13.40
CA VAL A 46 -4.65 -16.65 14.08
C VAL A 46 -5.85 -17.30 13.41
N ILE A 47 -6.05 -18.60 13.65
CA ILE A 47 -7.12 -19.40 13.01
C ILE A 47 -8.49 -18.76 13.23
N GLU A 48 -8.75 -18.21 14.41
CA GLU A 48 -9.99 -17.50 14.70
C GLU A 48 -10.16 -16.30 13.76
N GLU A 49 -9.15 -15.45 13.61
CA GLU A 49 -9.21 -14.28 12.72
C GLU A 49 -9.39 -14.65 11.26
N GLU A 50 -8.74 -15.75 10.83
CA GLU A 50 -8.94 -16.29 9.49
C GLU A 50 -10.38 -16.78 9.29
N ASN A 51 -10.92 -17.51 10.26
CA ASN A 51 -12.31 -17.99 10.24
C ASN A 51 -13.32 -16.84 10.28
N PHE A 52 -13.01 -15.76 11.00
CA PHE A 52 -13.82 -14.55 11.03
C PHE A 52 -13.64 -13.65 9.79
N GLY A 53 -12.76 -14.01 8.85
CA GLY A 53 -12.53 -13.26 7.63
C GLY A 53 -11.93 -11.87 7.87
N VAL A 54 -11.10 -11.71 8.91
CA VAL A 54 -10.50 -10.41 9.27
C VAL A 54 -9.67 -9.84 8.12
N ALA A 55 -8.91 -10.70 7.43
CA ALA A 55 -8.14 -10.31 6.25
C ALA A 55 -9.03 -9.74 5.14
N ASP A 56 -10.18 -10.37 4.87
CA ASP A 56 -11.15 -9.88 3.88
C ASP A 56 -11.79 -8.56 4.31
N GLY A 57 -12.03 -8.38 5.61
CA GLY A 57 -12.47 -7.12 6.20
C GLY A 57 -11.47 -5.99 5.95
N ILE A 58 -10.18 -6.24 6.19
CA ILE A 58 -9.10 -5.28 5.91
C ILE A 58 -9.06 -4.96 4.42
N LEU A 59 -9.05 -5.97 3.54
CA LEU A 59 -9.04 -5.76 2.09
C LEU A 59 -10.24 -4.94 1.63
N LYS A 60 -11.42 -5.17 2.19
CA LYS A 60 -12.65 -4.41 1.89
C LYS A 60 -12.51 -2.95 2.30
N VAL A 61 -12.06 -2.67 3.53
CA VAL A 61 -11.90 -1.30 4.05
C VAL A 61 -10.79 -0.56 3.30
N CYS A 62 -9.68 -1.23 3.00
CA CYS A 62 -8.54 -0.66 2.28
C CYS A 62 -8.71 -0.69 0.75
N SER A 63 -9.81 -1.22 0.23
CA SER A 63 -10.03 -1.30 -1.21
C SER A 63 -10.06 0.09 -1.85
N PHE A 64 -9.51 0.18 -3.07
CA PHE A 64 -9.49 1.44 -3.82
C PHE A 64 -10.89 2.06 -3.94
N ARG A 65 -11.90 1.24 -4.26
CA ARG A 65 -13.30 1.67 -4.37
C ARG A 65 -13.83 2.21 -3.05
N ASN A 66 -13.55 1.57 -1.91
CA ASN A 66 -13.99 2.06 -0.61
C ASN A 66 -13.30 3.38 -0.27
N LEU A 67 -11.97 3.42 -0.30
CA LEU A 67 -11.17 4.59 0.06
C LEU A 67 -11.51 5.81 -0.81
N ARG A 68 -11.60 5.64 -2.13
CA ARG A 68 -11.99 6.73 -3.07
C ARG A 68 -13.37 7.32 -2.73
N ASN A 69 -14.25 6.50 -2.13
CA ASN A 69 -15.62 6.90 -1.87
C ASN A 69 -15.87 7.58 -0.51
N LEU A 70 -14.89 7.57 0.40
CA LEU A 70 -14.99 8.23 1.69
C LEU A 70 -15.10 9.76 1.54
N GLU A 71 -15.96 10.40 2.36
CA GLU A 71 -16.18 11.86 2.32
C GLU A 71 -14.88 12.66 2.48
N VAL A 72 -14.00 12.21 3.37
CA VAL A 72 -12.67 12.81 3.58
C VAL A 72 -11.80 12.79 2.31
N ASN A 73 -11.97 11.77 1.46
CA ASN A 73 -11.22 11.65 0.21
C ASN A 73 -11.89 12.37 -0.95
N LYS A 74 -13.23 12.53 -0.94
CA LYS A 74 -13.95 13.30 -1.95
C LYS A 74 -13.81 14.82 -1.77
N LYS A 75 -13.90 15.29 -0.53
CA LYS A 75 -14.04 16.72 -0.20
C LYS A 75 -12.88 17.29 0.62
N GLY A 76 -12.10 16.43 1.28
CA GLY A 76 -11.01 16.85 2.14
C GLY A 76 -9.77 17.33 1.38
N LYS A 77 -8.81 17.85 2.16
CA LYS A 77 -7.49 18.27 1.72
C LYS A 77 -6.44 17.71 2.67
N SER A 78 -5.25 17.45 2.15
CA SER A 78 -4.08 17.09 2.97
C SER A 78 -3.57 18.30 3.75
N LEU A 79 -2.68 18.04 4.72
CA LEU A 79 -1.98 19.10 5.46
C LEU A 79 -1.20 20.05 4.54
N ALA A 80 -0.77 19.56 3.38
CA ALA A 80 -0.10 20.36 2.34
C ALA A 80 -1.08 21.11 1.41
N GLY A 81 -2.39 21.12 1.71
CA GLY A 81 -3.42 21.83 0.95
C GLY A 81 -3.89 21.12 -0.34
N VAL A 82 -3.37 19.93 -0.64
CA VAL A 82 -3.73 19.15 -1.83
C VAL A 82 -5.11 18.55 -1.64
N LYS A 83 -6.03 18.72 -2.61
CA LYS A 83 -7.36 18.08 -2.55
C LYS A 83 -7.19 16.56 -2.59
N ASN A 84 -7.74 15.85 -1.60
CA ASN A 84 -7.56 14.40 -1.46
C ASN A 84 -8.09 13.64 -2.68
N LYS A 85 -9.14 14.16 -3.34
CA LYS A 85 -9.70 13.55 -4.56
C LYS A 85 -8.68 13.39 -5.68
N ASN A 86 -7.64 14.23 -5.70
CA ASN A 86 -6.57 14.17 -6.70
C ASN A 86 -5.60 13.00 -6.46
N LEU A 87 -5.64 12.36 -5.28
CA LEU A 87 -4.85 11.16 -4.98
C LEU A 87 -5.52 9.89 -5.51
N PHE A 88 -6.79 9.95 -5.92
CA PHE A 88 -7.59 8.80 -6.37
C PHE A 88 -8.02 8.98 -7.83
N HIS A 89 -7.23 8.44 -8.76
CA HIS A 89 -7.51 8.44 -10.20
C HIS A 89 -8.43 7.27 -10.62
N ARG A 90 -8.14 6.58 -11.73
CA ARG A 90 -8.91 5.42 -12.21
C ARG A 90 -8.54 4.15 -11.44
N GLY A 91 -7.24 3.93 -11.19
CA GLY A 91 -6.77 2.83 -10.34
C GLY A 91 -6.74 1.49 -11.07
N GLU A 92 -6.56 1.55 -12.39
CA GLU A 92 -6.50 0.39 -13.28
C GLU A 92 -5.06 0.19 -13.76
N VAL A 93 -4.71 -1.06 -14.06
CA VAL A 93 -3.38 -1.39 -14.61
C VAL A 93 -3.39 -1.01 -16.10
N GLN A 94 -2.40 -0.23 -16.55
CA GLN A 94 -2.29 0.33 -17.92
C GLN A 94 -3.16 1.58 -18.21
N ASP A 95 -3.46 2.37 -17.18
CA ASP A 95 -4.10 3.70 -17.27
C ASP A 95 -3.28 4.80 -17.95
#